data_AF-A0A3S1K5B3-F1
#
_entry.id   AF-A0A3S1K5B3-F1
#
_cell.length_a   1.000
_cell.length_b   1.000
_cell.length_c   1.000
_cell.angle_alpha   90.00
_cell.angle_beta   90.00
_cell.angle_gamma   90.00
#
_symmetry.space_group_name_H-M   'P 1'
#
loop_
_entity.id
_entity.type
_entity.pdbx_description
1 polymer ?
#
loop_
_entity_poly.entity_id
_entity_poly.type
_entity_poly.pdbx_seq_one_letter_code
_entity_poly.pdbx_strand_id
1 'polypeptide(L)'
;AESQVADIPGDDKARELEARFSMLETLADHDDQLMEQLLEEIEPPKDAIFDDLAADLRAGAVTPVLIGTAEKGNGVLRLLKAIRHDAPDIEATRKRLGAPDGNQTVVQVMKTIHTAHGGKLSVSRVLSGQLADAAELY
;
A
#
# COMPACT_ATOMS: atom_id res chain seq x y z
N ALA A 1 -17.32 -3.87 -11.17
CA ALA A 1 -17.36 -2.77 -12.14
C ALA A 1 -15.95 -2.20 -12.28
N GLU A 2 -15.53 -1.83 -13.49
CA GLU A 2 -14.27 -1.14 -13.71
C GLU A 2 -14.30 0.25 -13.07
N SER A 3 -13.15 0.68 -12.57
CA SER A 3 -13.00 1.95 -11.88
C SER A 3 -12.83 3.07 -12.91
N GLN A 4 -13.91 3.79 -13.22
CA GLN A 4 -13.91 4.89 -14.19
C GLN A 4 -13.56 6.22 -13.51
N VAL A 5 -12.93 7.12 -14.26
CA VAL A 5 -12.76 8.52 -13.85
C VAL A 5 -14.08 9.22 -14.14
N ALA A 6 -14.71 9.74 -13.10
CA ALA A 6 -15.89 10.59 -13.23
C ALA A 6 -15.45 12.04 -13.03
N ASP A 7 -16.05 12.95 -13.79
CA ASP A 7 -15.80 14.38 -13.62
C ASP A 7 -16.29 14.84 -12.25
N ILE A 8 -15.49 15.68 -11.62
CA ILE A 8 -15.86 16.34 -10.36
C ILE A 8 -16.80 17.50 -10.70
N PRO A 9 -17.99 17.58 -10.08
CA PRO A 9 -18.93 18.67 -10.32
C PRO A 9 -18.31 20.04 -10.10
N GLY A 10 -18.79 21.05 -10.84
CA GLY A 10 -18.17 22.37 -10.94
C GLY A 10 -17.87 23.04 -9.59
N ASP A 11 -18.80 22.99 -8.63
CA ASP A 11 -18.62 23.62 -7.32
C ASP A 11 -17.49 23.00 -6.49
N ASP A 12 -17.16 21.72 -6.72
CA ASP A 12 -16.06 21.02 -6.04
C ASP A 12 -14.74 21.08 -6.83
N LYS A 13 -14.73 21.60 -8.07
CA LYS A 13 -13.52 21.61 -8.90
C LYS A 13 -12.41 22.46 -8.30
N ALA A 14 -12.75 23.60 -7.70
CA ALA A 14 -11.78 24.45 -7.02
C ALA A 14 -11.11 23.72 -5.84
N ARG A 15 -11.90 22.96 -5.07
CA ARG A 15 -11.42 22.18 -3.91
C ARG A 15 -10.53 21.02 -4.34
N GLU A 16 -10.82 20.38 -5.47
CA GLU A 16 -9.95 19.34 -6.00
C GLU A 16 -8.59 19.89 -6.46
N LEU A 17 -8.56 21.02 -7.17
CA LEU A 17 -7.31 21.64 -7.60
C LEU A 17 -6.44 22.04 -6.39
N GLU A 18 -7.05 22.63 -5.36
CA GLU A 18 -6.37 22.96 -4.10
C GLU A 18 -5.82 21.71 -3.40
N ALA A 19 -6.64 20.66 -3.26
CA ALA A 19 -6.22 19.41 -2.63
C ALA A 19 -5.09 18.71 -3.41
N ARG A 20 -5.16 18.74 -4.74
CA ARG A 20 -4.12 18.19 -5.61
C ARG A 20 -2.81 18.95 -5.44
N PHE A 21 -2.85 20.28 -5.42
CA PHE A 21 -1.66 21.10 -5.22
C PHE A 21 -1.01 20.83 -3.86
N SER A 22 -1.80 20.83 -2.79
CA SER A 22 -1.30 20.52 -1.43
C SER A 22 -0.71 19.11 -1.33
N MET A 23 -1.31 18.12 -2.00
CA MET A 23 -0.76 16.77 -2.08
C MET A 23 0.61 16.76 -2.78
N LEU A 24 0.76 17.47 -3.90
CA LEU A 24 2.02 17.52 -4.65
C LEU A 24 3.12 18.25 -3.87
N GLU A 25 2.80 19.36 -3.20
CA GLU A 25 3.77 20.02 -2.30
C GLU A 25 4.26 19.07 -1.20
N THR A 26 3.35 18.28 -0.61
CA THR A 26 3.71 17.32 0.44
C THR A 26 4.63 16.21 -0.09
N LEU A 27 4.43 15.75 -1.32
CA LEU A 27 5.32 14.75 -1.94
C LEU A 27 6.66 15.37 -2.34
N ALA A 28 6.65 16.63 -2.80
CA ALA A 28 7.86 17.34 -3.22
C ALA A 28 8.85 17.58 -2.06
N ASP A 29 8.40 17.59 -0.79
CA ASP A 29 9.28 17.63 0.39
C ASP A 29 10.29 16.45 0.43
N HIS A 30 10.06 15.41 -0.37
CA HIS A 30 10.88 14.20 -0.44
C HIS A 30 11.44 13.89 -1.84
N ASP A 31 11.05 14.66 -2.86
CA ASP A 31 11.55 14.55 -4.23
C ASP A 31 11.92 15.93 -4.82
N ASP A 32 13.24 16.17 -4.94
CA ASP A 32 13.79 17.39 -5.51
C ASP A 32 13.32 17.63 -6.97
N GLN A 33 13.13 16.55 -7.74
CA GLN A 33 12.70 16.68 -9.14
C GLN A 33 11.24 17.14 -9.23
N LEU A 34 10.37 16.60 -8.39
CA LEU A 34 8.99 17.05 -8.28
C LEU A 34 8.92 18.51 -7.78
N MET A 35 9.76 18.89 -6.81
CA MET A 35 9.85 20.28 -6.33
C MET A 35 10.23 21.25 -7.47
N GLU A 36 11.24 20.92 -8.27
CA GLU A 36 11.65 21.73 -9.42
C GLU A 36 10.50 21.88 -10.43
N GLN A 37 9.79 20.80 -10.76
CA GLN A 37 8.65 20.85 -11.67
C GLN A 37 7.53 21.76 -11.16
N LEU A 38 7.22 21.72 -9.87
CA LEU A 38 6.21 22.59 -9.27
C LEU A 38 6.61 24.07 -9.32
N LEU A 39 7.88 24.38 -9.06
CA LEU A 39 8.42 25.75 -9.14
C LEU A 39 8.42 26.29 -10.57
N GLU A 40 8.64 25.43 -11.57
CA GLU A 40 8.60 25.77 -12.99
C GLU A 40 7.18 25.74 -13.59
N GLU A 41 6.15 25.50 -12.77
CA GLU A 41 4.75 25.34 -13.20
C GLU A 41 4.56 24.24 -14.26
N ILE A 42 5.43 23.21 -14.23
CA ILE A 42 5.37 22.04 -15.09
C ILE A 42 4.50 20.97 -14.43
N GLU A 43 3.46 20.51 -15.14
CA GLU A 43 2.60 19.44 -14.65
C GLU A 43 3.38 18.11 -14.59
N PRO A 44 3.56 17.51 -13.38
CA PRO A 44 4.31 16.28 -13.23
C PRO A 44 3.60 15.09 -13.90
N PRO A 45 4.36 14.14 -14.49
CA PRO A 45 3.77 12.96 -15.08
C PRO A 45 3.11 12.09 -14.00
N LYS A 46 1.91 11.57 -14.29
CA LYS A 46 1.10 10.80 -13.33
C LYS A 46 1.83 9.61 -12.74
N ASP A 47 2.61 8.90 -13.56
CA ASP A 47 3.32 7.71 -13.11
C ASP A 47 4.41 8.06 -12.09
N ALA A 48 5.09 9.20 -12.23
CA ALA A 48 6.06 9.67 -11.24
C ALA A 48 5.37 9.96 -9.90
N ILE A 49 4.25 10.69 -9.91
CA ILE A 49 3.46 10.97 -8.68
C ILE A 49 3.08 9.67 -7.95
N PHE A 50 2.71 8.62 -8.70
CA PHE A 50 2.37 7.32 -8.10
C PHE A 50 3.60 6.58 -7.55
N ASP A 51 4.74 6.66 -8.24
CA ASP A 51 5.99 6.07 -7.77
C ASP A 51 6.48 6.77 -6.50
N ASP A 52 6.41 8.09 -6.42
CA ASP A 52 6.74 8.90 -5.24
C ASP A 52 5.83 8.55 -4.07
N LEU A 53 4.50 8.52 -4.30
CA LEU A 53 3.53 8.13 -3.29
C LEU A 53 3.82 6.74 -2.72
N ALA A 54 4.20 5.79 -3.57
CA ALA A 54 4.54 4.43 -3.14
C ALA A 54 5.87 4.40 -2.37
N ALA A 55 6.88 5.15 -2.81
CA ALA A 55 8.17 5.26 -2.14
C ALA A 55 8.01 5.87 -0.73
N ASP A 56 7.29 6.98 -0.63
CA ASP A 56 7.08 7.73 0.62
C ASP A 56 6.20 6.97 1.61
N LEU A 57 5.16 6.27 1.13
CA LEU A 57 4.37 5.38 1.97
C LEU A 57 5.26 4.27 2.55
N ARG A 58 6.14 3.67 1.73
CA ARG A 58 7.02 2.58 2.17
C ARG A 58 8.10 3.06 3.14
N ALA A 59 8.56 4.30 2.97
CA ALA A 59 9.46 4.97 3.90
C ALA A 59 8.76 5.39 5.21
N GLY A 60 7.43 5.47 5.21
CA GLY A 60 6.63 5.96 6.33
C GLY A 60 6.65 7.49 6.46
N ALA A 61 7.01 8.19 5.39
CA ALA A 61 7.04 9.66 5.32
C ALA A 61 5.63 10.24 5.11
N VAL A 62 4.81 9.56 4.30
CA VAL A 62 3.43 9.97 3.99
C VAL A 62 2.44 8.87 4.35
N THR A 63 1.23 9.26 4.75
CA THR A 63 0.08 8.36 4.93
C THR A 63 -1.07 8.77 4.01
N PRO A 64 -1.30 8.06 2.89
CA PRO A 64 -2.40 8.36 1.99
C PRO A 64 -3.75 8.21 2.66
N VAL A 65 -4.64 9.18 2.42
CA VAL A 65 -6.02 9.17 2.93
C VAL A 65 -6.97 8.96 1.75
N LEU A 66 -7.76 7.89 1.80
CA LEU A 66 -8.75 7.57 0.77
C LEU A 66 -10.17 7.75 1.32
N ILE A 67 -11.08 8.23 0.47
CA ILE A 67 -12.50 8.44 0.81
C ILE A 67 -13.33 7.29 0.22
N GLY A 68 -14.26 6.76 1.02
CA GLY A 68 -15.14 5.68 0.58
C GLY A 68 -16.23 5.32 1.58
N THR A 69 -17.08 4.37 1.21
CA THR A 69 -18.08 3.76 2.09
C THR A 69 -18.13 2.26 1.84
N ALA A 70 -17.73 1.49 2.85
CA ALA A 70 -17.66 0.03 2.76
C ALA A 70 -19.06 -0.60 2.56
N GLU A 71 -20.07 -0.10 3.28
CA GLU A 71 -21.44 -0.62 3.21
C GLU A 71 -22.03 -0.49 1.80
N LYS A 72 -21.72 0.60 1.09
CA LYS A 72 -22.17 0.81 -0.30
C LYS A 72 -21.16 0.33 -1.35
N GLY A 73 -20.03 -0.23 -0.92
CA GLY A 73 -18.96 -0.71 -1.80
C GLY A 73 -18.15 0.38 -2.52
N ASN A 74 -18.33 1.66 -2.18
CA ASN A 74 -17.63 2.77 -2.86
C ASN A 74 -16.21 2.92 -2.32
N GLY A 75 -15.23 3.03 -3.22
CA GLY A 75 -13.82 3.23 -2.86
C GLY A 75 -13.08 1.95 -2.43
N VAL A 76 -13.77 0.85 -2.15
CA VAL A 76 -13.15 -0.41 -1.70
C VAL A 76 -12.12 -0.95 -2.71
N LEU A 77 -12.45 -0.95 -4.00
CA LEU A 77 -11.50 -1.41 -5.03
C LEU A 77 -10.31 -0.46 -5.22
N ARG A 78 -10.50 0.85 -4.97
CA ARG A 78 -9.40 1.84 -5.00
C ARG A 78 -8.47 1.64 -3.82
N LEU A 79 -9.01 1.40 -2.63
CA LEU A 79 -8.24 1.01 -1.45
C LEU A 79 -7.45 -0.28 -1.68
N LEU A 80 -8.06 -1.31 -2.25
CA LEU A 80 -7.36 -2.56 -2.58
C LEU A 80 -6.25 -2.34 -3.61
N LYS A 81 -6.43 -1.42 -4.57
CA LYS A 81 -5.38 -1.05 -5.53
C LYS A 81 -4.21 -0.37 -4.82
N ALA A 82 -4.47 0.61 -3.95
CA ALA A 82 -3.43 1.28 -3.17
C ALA A 82 -2.65 0.29 -2.29
N ILE A 83 -3.34 -0.63 -1.59
CA ILE A 83 -2.69 -1.67 -0.79
C ILE A 83 -1.81 -2.58 -1.65
N ARG A 84 -2.25 -2.94 -2.87
CA ARG A 84 -1.48 -3.82 -3.76
C ARG A 84 -0.23 -3.14 -4.32
N HIS A 85 -0.33 -1.88 -4.71
CA HIS A 85 0.73 -1.18 -5.42
C HIS A 85 1.69 -0.46 -4.48
N ASP A 86 1.16 0.16 -3.43
CA ASP A 86 1.91 1.16 -2.67
C ASP A 86 2.51 0.52 -1.40
N ALA A 87 1.80 -0.42 -0.76
CA ALA A 87 2.22 -1.00 0.51
C ALA A 87 3.56 -1.78 0.43
N PRO A 88 4.33 -1.84 1.55
CA PRO A 88 5.52 -2.68 1.62
C PRO A 88 5.19 -4.15 1.43
N ASP A 89 6.06 -4.85 0.71
CA ASP A 89 5.88 -6.26 0.39
C ASP A 89 6.47 -7.21 1.47
N ILE A 90 6.61 -8.48 1.09
CA ILE A 90 7.16 -9.50 1.97
C ILE A 90 8.65 -9.30 2.23
N GLU A 91 9.42 -8.76 1.28
CA GLU A 91 10.86 -8.53 1.44
C GLU A 91 11.11 -7.46 2.50
N ALA A 92 10.38 -6.35 2.43
CA ALA A 92 10.41 -5.31 3.47
C ALA A 92 10.04 -5.87 4.85
N THR A 93 9.03 -6.76 4.90
CA THR A 93 8.64 -7.44 6.14
C THR A 93 9.75 -8.34 6.69
N ARG A 94 10.40 -9.15 5.85
CA ARG A 94 11.50 -10.04 6.25
C ARG A 94 12.66 -9.26 6.85
N LYS A 95 13.08 -8.20 6.15
CA LYS A 95 14.18 -7.31 6.59
C LYS A 95 13.85 -6.69 7.95
N ARG A 96 12.63 -6.18 8.14
CA ARG A 96 12.18 -5.61 9.42
C ARG A 96 12.16 -6.62 10.56
N LEU A 97 11.87 -7.89 10.27
CA LEU A 97 11.84 -8.96 11.27
C LEU A 97 13.21 -9.61 11.52
N GLY A 98 14.25 -9.24 10.76
CA GLY A 98 15.56 -9.91 10.83
C GLY A 98 15.50 -11.38 10.40
N ALA A 99 14.57 -11.72 9.51
CA ALA A 99 14.45 -13.09 9.01
C ALA A 99 15.68 -13.46 8.16
N PRO A 100 16.16 -14.73 8.22
CA PRO A 100 17.33 -15.15 7.45
C PRO A 100 17.15 -14.93 5.94
N ASP A 101 18.23 -14.49 5.29
CA ASP A 101 18.32 -14.41 3.85
C ASP A 101 18.49 -15.81 3.23
N GLY A 102 18.05 -15.97 1.98
CA GLY A 102 18.19 -17.22 1.21
C GLY A 102 16.87 -17.96 0.94
N ASN A 103 17.01 -19.20 0.45
CA ASN A 103 15.93 -20.04 -0.06
C ASN A 103 15.25 -20.95 0.99
N GLN A 104 15.62 -20.82 2.28
CA GLN A 104 14.97 -21.62 3.32
C GLN A 104 13.52 -21.16 3.51
N THR A 105 12.64 -22.12 3.76
CA THR A 105 11.25 -21.83 4.11
C THR A 105 11.20 -21.32 5.53
N VAL A 106 10.80 -20.06 5.70
CA VAL A 106 10.63 -19.42 7.01
C VAL A 106 9.15 -19.11 7.21
N VAL A 107 8.61 -19.54 8.34
CA VAL A 107 7.19 -19.38 8.69
C VAL A 107 7.08 -18.78 10.09
N GLN A 108 6.20 -17.81 10.26
CA GLN A 108 5.92 -17.19 11.54
C GLN A 108 4.48 -17.48 11.97
N VAL A 109 4.30 -18.07 13.15
CA VAL A 109 2.97 -18.20 13.75
C VAL A 109 2.48 -16.83 14.21
N MET A 110 1.41 -16.34 13.60
CA MET A 110 0.83 -15.03 13.88
C MET A 110 -0.24 -15.09 14.97
N LYS A 111 -1.01 -16.18 14.99
CA LYS A 111 -2.11 -16.35 15.95
C LYS A 111 -2.45 -17.83 16.13
N THR A 112 -2.66 -18.26 17.37
CA THR A 112 -3.23 -19.57 17.68
C THR A 112 -4.67 -19.40 18.17
N ILE A 113 -5.58 -20.19 17.63
CA ILE A 113 -7.01 -20.17 17.89
C ILE A 113 -7.43 -21.57 18.33
N HIS A 114 -8.07 -21.68 19.49
CA HIS A 114 -8.70 -22.91 19.93
C HIS A 114 -10.17 -22.89 19.52
N THR A 115 -10.55 -23.81 18.64
CA THR A 115 -11.92 -23.91 18.12
C THR A 115 -12.68 -25.00 18.87
N ALA A 116 -14.01 -24.88 18.93
CA ALA A 116 -14.85 -25.80 19.71
C ALA A 116 -14.77 -27.26 19.22
N HIS A 117 -14.67 -27.47 17.91
CA HIS A 117 -14.67 -28.82 17.31
C HIS A 117 -13.41 -29.17 16.52
N GLY A 118 -12.59 -28.19 16.14
CA GLY A 118 -11.39 -28.38 15.30
C GLY A 118 -10.08 -28.37 16.08
N GLY A 119 -10.12 -28.27 17.41
CA GLY A 119 -8.93 -28.20 18.24
C GLY A 119 -8.10 -26.93 17.98
N LYS A 120 -6.78 -27.07 17.98
CA LYS A 120 -5.81 -25.97 17.87
C LYS A 120 -5.54 -25.63 16.40
N LEU A 121 -5.92 -24.43 15.98
CA LEU A 121 -5.61 -23.85 14.67
C LEU A 121 -4.52 -22.78 14.82
N SER A 122 -3.39 -22.92 14.12
CA SER A 122 -2.33 -21.90 14.09
C SER A 122 -2.31 -21.20 12.73
N VAL A 123 -2.62 -19.90 12.71
CA VAL A 123 -2.51 -19.05 11.53
C VAL A 123 -1.07 -18.58 11.43
N SER A 124 -0.42 -18.93 10.33
CA SER A 124 0.99 -18.63 10.11
C SER A 124 1.20 -17.88 8.81
N ARG A 125 2.17 -16.96 8.80
CA ARG A 125 2.59 -16.24 7.59
C ARG A 125 3.87 -16.87 7.06
N VAL A 126 3.86 -17.28 5.81
CA VAL A 126 5.09 -17.67 5.09
C VAL A 126 5.88 -16.39 4.80
N LEU A 127 7.11 -16.32 5.30
CA LEU A 127 8.02 -15.19 5.09
C LEU A 127 8.92 -15.43 3.88
N SER A 128 9.35 -16.67 3.64
CA SER A 128 10.14 -17.08 2.49
C SER A 128 9.92 -18.55 2.14
N GLY A 129 10.34 -18.94 0.93
CA GLY A 129 10.24 -20.31 0.45
C GLY A 129 8.80 -20.72 0.10
N GLN A 130 8.58 -22.03 0.07
CA GLN A 130 7.29 -22.65 -0.22
C GLN A 130 6.99 -23.73 0.80
N LEU A 131 5.72 -23.97 1.07
CA LEU A 131 5.25 -25.00 1.98
C LEU A 131 4.23 -25.88 1.24
N ALA A 132 4.56 -27.15 1.05
CA ALA A 132 3.62 -28.14 0.56
C ALA A 132 2.75 -28.67 1.72
N ASP A 133 1.61 -29.26 1.37
CA ASP A 133 0.81 -29.98 2.36
C ASP A 133 1.62 -31.13 2.99
N ALA A 134 1.37 -31.37 4.28
CA ALA A 134 2.13 -32.32 5.12
C ALA A 134 3.65 -32.09 5.23
N ALA A 135 4.18 -30.94 4.81
CA ALA A 135 5.59 -30.61 4.99
C ALA A 135 5.95 -30.44 6.48
N GLU A 136 7.09 -31.02 6.88
CA GLU A 136 7.64 -30.84 8.22
C GLU A 136 8.47 -29.55 8.30
N LEU A 137 8.24 -28.78 9.36
CA LEU A 137 8.98 -27.56 9.69
C LEU A 137 9.76 -27.78 10.99
N TYR A 138 11.00 -27.30 11.03
CA TYR A 138 11.91 -27.42 12.18
C TYR A 138 12.01 -26.11 12.98
#